data_AF-A0A2V8J302-F1
#
_entry.id   AF-A0A2V8J302-F1
#
_cell.length_a   1.000
_cell.length_b   1.000
_cell.length_c   1.000
_cell.angle_alpha   90.00
_cell.angle_beta   90.00
_cell.angle_gamma   90.00
#
_symmetry.space_group_name_H-M   'P 1'
#
loop_
_entity.id
_entity.type
_entity.pdbx_description
1 polymer ?
#
loop_
_entity_poly.entity_id
_entity_poly.type
_entity_poly.pdbx_seq_one_letter_code
_entity_poly.pdbx_strand_id
1 'polypeptide(L)'
;MAKNSTETLTQQYGNLVPTGRLIDGKPRSILFDATKCIGCRHCVQACKDWNDHPRTTLYQLSSTNWITMEPPVLEGLAPLWARNSCMHCDFPACAAVCPVEAITK
;
A
#
# COMPACT_ATOMS: atom_id res chain seq x y z
N MET A 1 18.50 4.36 -25.85
CA MET A 1 18.16 3.40 -24.77
C MET A 1 17.67 4.22 -23.59
N ALA A 2 16.39 4.18 -23.27
CA ALA A 2 15.86 4.95 -22.14
C ALA A 2 16.42 4.34 -20.85
N LYS A 3 17.19 5.12 -20.08
CA LYS A 3 17.65 4.70 -18.75
C LYS A 3 16.42 4.39 -17.90
N ASN A 4 16.46 3.27 -17.19
CA ASN A 4 15.34 2.88 -16.34
C ASN A 4 15.16 3.94 -15.25
N SER A 5 13.92 4.33 -14.91
CA SER A 5 13.64 5.33 -13.87
C SER A 5 14.41 5.05 -12.58
N THR A 6 14.58 3.78 -12.22
CA THR A 6 15.37 3.36 -11.04
C THR A 6 16.84 3.80 -11.14
N GLU A 7 17.48 3.62 -12.31
CA GLU A 7 18.89 4.02 -12.51
C GLU A 7 19.05 5.54 -12.43
N THR A 8 18.08 6.29 -12.94
CA THR A 8 18.06 7.75 -12.88
C THR A 8 17.94 8.27 -11.45
N LEU A 9 17.17 7.57 -10.61
CA LEU A 9 16.91 7.95 -9.23
C LEU A 9 18.06 7.58 -8.29
N THR A 10 18.67 6.40 -8.46
CA THR A 10 19.92 6.05 -7.75
C THR A 10 21.06 7.00 -8.14
N GLN A 11 21.12 7.42 -9.41
CA GLN A 11 22.12 8.39 -9.87
C GLN A 11 21.90 9.80 -9.28
N GLN A 12 20.64 10.20 -9.03
CA GLN A 12 20.31 11.52 -8.51
C GLN A 12 20.35 11.63 -6.98
N TYR A 13 19.97 10.56 -6.25
CA TYR A 13 19.78 10.60 -4.80
C TYR A 13 20.68 9.61 -4.02
N GLY A 14 21.53 8.83 -4.71
CA GLY A 14 22.41 7.83 -4.09
C GLY A 14 21.64 6.68 -3.43
N ASN A 15 22.30 5.94 -2.54
CA ASN A 15 21.69 4.84 -1.77
C ASN A 15 20.80 5.33 -0.61
N LEU A 16 20.64 6.64 -0.44
CA LEU A 16 19.88 7.25 0.66
C LEU A 16 18.36 7.09 0.48
N VAL A 17 17.93 6.75 -0.73
CA VAL A 17 16.52 6.49 -1.04
C VAL A 17 16.41 5.04 -1.51
N PRO A 18 15.77 4.14 -0.75
CA PRO A 18 15.56 2.77 -1.19
C PRO A 18 14.61 2.77 -2.39
N THR A 19 15.17 2.82 -3.60
CA THR A 19 14.40 2.72 -4.84
C THR A 19 14.03 1.27 -5.04
N GLY A 20 12.74 0.98 -5.01
CA GLY A 20 12.31 -0.38 -4.77
C GLY A 20 12.06 -1.22 -6.02
N ARG A 21 12.90 -2.22 -6.27
CA ARG A 21 12.52 -3.37 -7.11
C ARG A 21 12.22 -4.57 -6.22
N LEU A 22 11.06 -5.19 -6.44
CA LEU A 22 10.70 -6.47 -5.82
C LEU A 22 11.82 -7.51 -6.02
N ILE A 23 11.89 -8.53 -5.17
CA ILE A 23 12.95 -9.56 -5.16
C ILE A 23 13.19 -10.18 -6.57
N ASP A 24 12.14 -10.30 -7.38
CA ASP A 24 12.20 -10.84 -8.75
C ASP A 24 12.44 -9.79 -9.85
N GLY A 25 12.71 -8.54 -9.46
CA GLY A 25 12.99 -7.41 -10.33
C GLY A 25 11.79 -6.88 -11.12
N LYS A 26 10.60 -7.46 -10.95
CA LYS A 26 9.41 -7.14 -11.74
C LYS A 26 8.49 -6.17 -10.98
N PRO A 27 8.02 -5.07 -11.59
CA PRO A 27 7.07 -4.19 -10.92
C PRO A 27 5.71 -4.87 -10.73
N ARG A 28 5.06 -4.60 -9.59
CA ARG A 28 3.67 -4.99 -9.31
C ARG A 28 2.89 -3.76 -8.86
N SER A 29 1.63 -3.68 -9.26
CA SER A 29 0.73 -2.60 -8.90
C SER A 29 -0.66 -3.15 -8.59
N ILE A 30 -1.36 -2.53 -7.66
CA ILE A 30 -2.76 -2.80 -7.37
C ILE A 30 -3.55 -1.59 -7.83
N LEU A 31 -4.51 -1.79 -8.74
CA LEU A 31 -5.48 -0.79 -9.13
C LEU A 31 -6.77 -0.98 -8.33
N PHE A 32 -7.22 0.08 -7.68
CA PHE A 32 -8.52 0.13 -7.00
C PHE A 32 -9.39 1.19 -7.67
N ASP A 33 -10.55 0.76 -8.18
CA ASP A 33 -11.54 1.64 -8.79
C ASP A 33 -12.58 2.05 -7.74
N ALA A 34 -12.41 3.25 -7.17
CA ALA A 34 -13.31 3.79 -6.15
C ALA A 34 -14.74 4.01 -6.65
N THR A 35 -14.94 4.20 -7.97
CA THR A 35 -16.27 4.45 -8.55
C THR A 35 -17.18 3.23 -8.50
N LYS A 36 -16.58 2.02 -8.41
CA LYS A 36 -17.30 0.74 -8.32
C LYS A 36 -17.38 0.21 -6.89
N CYS A 37 -16.72 0.88 -5.93
CA CYS A 37 -16.67 0.40 -4.57
C CYS A 37 -17.95 0.74 -3.82
N ILE A 38 -18.72 -0.29 -3.48
CA ILE A 38 -19.97 -0.16 -2.69
C ILE A 38 -19.74 -0.31 -1.18
N GLY A 39 -18.50 -0.45 -0.73
CA GLY A 39 -18.20 -0.61 0.70
C GLY A 39 -18.60 -1.95 1.31
N CYS A 40 -18.67 -3.04 0.53
CA CYS A 40 -19.07 -4.36 1.05
C CYS A 40 -18.04 -5.04 1.97
N ARG A 41 -16.82 -4.48 2.07
CA ARG A 41 -15.70 -4.93 2.92
C ARG A 41 -15.22 -6.37 2.71
N HIS A 42 -15.64 -7.06 1.65
CA HIS A 42 -15.17 -8.42 1.36
C HIS A 42 -13.66 -8.47 1.07
N CYS A 43 -13.09 -7.40 0.50
CA CYS A 43 -11.64 -7.29 0.31
C CYS A 43 -10.86 -7.28 1.65
N VAL A 44 -11.43 -6.71 2.71
CA VAL A 44 -10.82 -6.71 4.06
C VAL A 44 -10.86 -8.12 4.64
N GLN A 45 -11.99 -8.80 4.54
CA GLN A 45 -12.15 -10.15 5.09
C GLN A 45 -11.30 -11.17 4.34
N ALA A 46 -11.26 -11.11 3.00
CA ALA A 46 -10.41 -11.99 2.19
C ALA A 46 -8.93 -11.82 2.51
N CYS A 47 -8.46 -10.59 2.74
CA CYS A 47 -7.07 -10.35 3.16
C CYS A 47 -6.75 -11.02 4.49
N LYS A 48 -7.70 -11.05 5.42
CA LYS A 48 -7.50 -11.70 6.72
C LYS A 48 -7.52 -13.21 6.61
N ASP A 49 -8.48 -13.75 5.88
CA ASP A 49 -8.60 -15.19 5.66
C ASP A 49 -7.34 -15.74 4.93
N TRP A 50 -6.76 -14.98 3.99
CA TRP A 50 -5.54 -15.37 3.29
C TRP A 50 -4.27 -15.33 4.16
N ASN A 51 -4.22 -14.44 5.15
CA ASN A 51 -3.03 -14.22 5.99
C ASN A 51 -3.24 -14.70 7.44
N ASP A 52 -4.20 -15.60 7.66
CA ASP A 52 -4.53 -16.18 8.97
C ASP A 52 -4.69 -15.14 10.10
N HIS A 53 -5.30 -13.99 9.77
CA HIS A 53 -5.55 -12.92 10.72
C HIS A 53 -6.96 -12.98 11.31
N PRO A 54 -7.14 -12.58 12.59
CA PRO A 54 -8.48 -12.51 13.19
C PRO A 54 -9.41 -11.59 12.41
N ARG A 55 -10.66 -12.04 12.19
CA ARG A 55 -11.72 -11.21 11.61
C ARG A 55 -11.89 -9.90 12.40
N THR A 56 -12.21 -8.80 11.72
CA THR A 56 -12.40 -7.50 12.40
C THR A 56 -13.49 -6.67 11.75
N THR A 57 -14.09 -5.80 12.56
CA THR A 57 -15.01 -4.75 12.09
C THR A 57 -14.35 -3.36 12.10
N LEU A 58 -13.11 -3.26 12.59
CA LEU A 58 -12.35 -2.01 12.69
C LEU A 58 -12.12 -1.35 11.32
N TYR A 59 -12.12 -0.02 11.34
CA TYR A 59 -11.86 0.84 10.19
C TYR A 59 -10.46 1.47 10.24
N GLN A 60 -9.48 0.72 10.75
CA GLN A 60 -8.13 1.24 10.98
C GLN A 60 -7.07 0.21 10.60
N LEU A 61 -5.98 0.67 10.00
CA LEU A 61 -4.83 -0.19 9.72
C LEU A 61 -4.15 -0.64 11.02
N SER A 62 -3.72 -1.89 11.05
CA SER A 62 -2.97 -2.46 12.18
C SER A 62 -2.05 -3.58 11.70
N SER A 63 -1.27 -4.16 12.61
CA SER A 63 -0.43 -5.33 12.35
C SER A 63 -1.23 -6.56 11.86
N THR A 64 -2.54 -6.61 12.09
CA THR A 64 -3.43 -7.70 11.67
C THR A 64 -4.58 -7.23 10.75
N ASN A 65 -4.58 -5.96 10.35
CA ASN A 65 -5.60 -5.37 9.47
C ASN A 65 -4.93 -4.53 8.38
N TRP A 66 -4.39 -5.18 7.35
CA TRP A 66 -3.55 -4.55 6.34
C TRP A 66 -4.30 -3.77 5.26
N ILE A 67 -5.60 -4.02 5.13
CA ILE A 67 -6.51 -3.30 4.24
C ILE A 67 -7.72 -2.88 5.08
N THR A 68 -8.14 -1.62 4.94
CA THR A 68 -9.39 -1.10 5.51
C THR A 68 -10.19 -0.36 4.45
N MET A 69 -11.48 -0.18 4.69
CA MET A 69 -12.41 0.57 3.83
C MET A 69 -13.03 1.69 4.65
N GLU A 70 -12.50 2.90 4.56
CA GLU A 70 -13.03 4.03 5.32
C GLU A 70 -14.43 4.38 4.86
N PRO A 71 -15.36 4.59 5.81
CA PRO A 71 -16.71 5.00 5.48
C PRO A 71 -16.71 6.43 4.92
N PRO A 72 -17.66 6.76 4.04
CA PRO A 72 -17.77 8.10 3.49
C PRO A 72 -18.06 9.14 4.58
N VAL A 73 -17.44 10.32 4.44
CA VAL A 73 -17.78 11.50 5.27
C VAL A 73 -19.10 12.07 4.75
N LEU A 74 -20.13 12.08 5.60
CA LEU A 74 -21.50 12.47 5.24
C LEU A 74 -21.71 13.99 5.15
N GLU A 75 -20.70 14.80 5.48
CA GLU A 75 -20.74 16.28 5.44
C GLU A 75 -20.56 16.83 4.02
N GLY A 76 -21.51 16.54 3.13
CA GLY A 76 -21.62 17.21 1.82
C GLY A 76 -20.59 16.82 0.75
N LEU A 77 -19.70 15.87 1.04
CA LEU A 77 -18.79 15.26 0.06
C LEU A 77 -19.44 14.05 -0.61
N ALA A 78 -18.93 13.67 -1.80
CA ALA A 78 -19.39 12.48 -2.50
C ALA A 78 -19.25 11.24 -1.59
N PRO A 79 -20.26 10.33 -1.55
CA PRO A 79 -20.27 9.18 -0.65
C PRO A 79 -19.31 8.08 -1.14
N LEU A 80 -18.02 8.38 -1.17
CA LEU A 80 -16.98 7.49 -1.65
C LEU A 80 -16.39 6.68 -0.49
N TRP A 81 -16.32 5.37 -0.71
CA TRP A 81 -15.55 4.48 0.15
C TRP A 81 -14.09 4.54 -0.24
N ALA A 82 -13.21 4.86 0.72
CA ALA A 82 -11.78 4.90 0.49
C ALA A 82 -11.12 3.59 0.94
N ARG A 83 -10.43 2.91 0.01
CA ARG A 83 -9.60 1.75 0.35
C ARG A 83 -8.25 2.24 0.85
N ASN A 84 -7.94 1.97 2.12
CA ASN A 84 -6.63 2.27 2.69
C ASN A 84 -5.83 0.98 2.92
N SER A 85 -4.59 0.97 2.44
CA SER A 85 -3.63 -0.14 2.58
C SER A 85 -2.21 0.37 2.39
N CYS A 86 -1.20 -0.46 2.68
CA CYS A 86 0.16 -0.19 2.19
C CYS A 86 0.15 -0.04 0.66
N MET A 87 0.75 1.02 0.15
CA MET A 87 0.80 1.31 -1.29
C MET A 87 2.04 0.74 -1.98
N HIS A 88 2.98 0.15 -1.22
CA HIS A 88 4.28 -0.31 -1.70
C HIS A 88 4.98 0.76 -2.56
N CYS A 89 5.07 1.98 -2.01
CA CYS A 89 5.60 3.17 -2.68
C CYS A 89 6.94 2.91 -3.39
N ASP A 90 7.19 3.61 -4.48
CA ASP A 90 8.48 3.54 -5.19
C ASP A 90 9.64 4.03 -4.29
N PHE A 91 9.35 5.06 -3.49
CA PHE A 91 10.20 5.59 -2.43
C PHE A 91 9.51 5.41 -1.05
N PRO A 92 9.66 4.24 -0.41
CA PRO A 92 9.01 3.95 0.87
C PRO A 92 9.73 4.65 2.03
N ALA A 93 9.13 5.71 2.56
CA ALA A 93 9.61 6.39 3.78
C ALA A 93 9.69 5.42 4.99
N CYS A 94 8.78 4.44 5.06
CA CYS A 94 8.80 3.41 6.11
C CYS A 94 10.05 2.52 6.09
N ALA A 95 10.58 2.20 4.90
CA ALA A 95 11.83 1.45 4.78
C ALA A 95 13.03 2.34 5.12
N ALA A 96 13.03 3.58 4.62
CA ALA A 96 14.12 4.54 4.82
C ALA A 96 14.39 4.87 6.31
N VAL A 97 13.36 4.81 7.16
CA VAL A 97 13.48 5.12 8.59
C VAL A 97 13.70 3.89 9.48
N CYS A 98 13.71 2.67 8.91
CA CYS A 98 13.78 1.45 9.71
C CYS A 98 15.22 1.23 10.24
N PRO A 99 15.49 1.37 11.55
CA PRO A 99 16.86 1.34 12.08
C PRO A 99 17.50 -0.06 12.03
N VAL A 100 16.69 -1.10 11.90
CA VAL A 100 17.10 -2.50 11.88
C VAL A 100 16.93 -3.14 10.50
N GLU A 101 16.57 -2.35 9.48
CA GLU A 101 16.40 -2.82 8.11
C GLU A 101 15.41 -3.99 7.96
N ALA A 102 14.43 -4.11 8.87
CA ALA A 102 13.39 -5.14 8.80
C ALA A 102 12.40 -4.92 7.64
N ILE A 103 12.35 -3.69 7.11
CA ILE A 103 11.53 -3.31 5.96
C ILE A 103 12.49 -2.93 4.84
N THR A 104 12.49 -3.74 3.79
CA THR A 104 13.23 -3.49 2.55
C THR A 104 12.26 -3.43 1.37
N LYS A 105 12.77 -3.19 0.17
CA LYS A 105 11.98 -3.31 -1.04
C LYS A 105 12.54 -4.32 -2.03
#